data_AF-A0A964ISV2-F1
#
_entry.id   AF-A0A964ISV2-F1
#
_cell.length_a   1.000
_cell.length_b   1.000
_cell.length_c   1.000
_cell.angle_alpha   90.00
_cell.angle_beta   90.00
_cell.angle_gamma   90.00
#
_symmetry.space_group_name_H-M   'P 1'
#
loop_
_entity.id
_entity.type
_entity.pdbx_description
1 polymer ?
#
loop_
_entity_poly.entity_id
_entity_poly.type
_entity_poly.pdbx_seq_one_letter_code
_entity_poly.pdbx_strand_id
1 'polypeptide(L)'
;MAQTIIAAANVVPSMECVTAPCPKCATSMVLAFIVPHPMNTRMEKYTYLCAKCNQTRSYALPAKNSTDPKHSHQIDEVRASDDEKDACKFTARRDFRIAELVIDPLFKKGWLNQSVVKEFAEAKRIDEVLFAITRLAGMPTGAIERLIMRFWSSPVGTLLKEINFNLATIDAIYCARPSNGGLLADDLKETKLEFMKLTRPAAERIMRFYKTQQLSTRQGDV
;
A
#
# COMPACT_ATOMS: atom_id res chain seq x y z
N MET A 1 -43.64 5.72 21.43
CA MET A 1 -42.70 6.72 20.88
C MET A 1 -41.68 7.07 21.95
N ALA A 2 -40.49 6.47 21.90
CA ALA A 2 -39.39 6.81 22.80
C ALA A 2 -38.11 6.87 21.95
N GLN A 3 -37.72 8.09 21.55
CA GLN A 3 -36.45 8.35 20.88
C GLN A 3 -35.37 8.37 21.95
N THR A 4 -34.46 7.40 21.88
CA THR A 4 -33.26 7.36 22.72
C THR A 4 -32.17 8.17 22.02
N ILE A 5 -31.87 9.35 22.56
CA ILE A 5 -30.76 10.20 22.13
C ILE A 5 -29.48 9.58 22.69
N ILE A 6 -28.67 8.96 21.84
CA ILE A 6 -27.34 8.48 22.23
C ILE A 6 -26.41 9.68 22.25
N ALA A 7 -25.98 10.06 23.45
CA ALA A 7 -24.98 11.10 23.68
C ALA A 7 -23.67 10.75 22.95
N ALA A 8 -23.24 11.65 22.06
CA ALA A 8 -21.95 11.57 21.41
C ALA A 8 -20.85 11.82 22.45
N ALA A 9 -20.30 10.74 23.02
CA ALA A 9 -19.11 10.82 23.86
C ALA A 9 -17.98 11.44 23.03
N ASN A 10 -17.54 12.62 23.44
CA ASN A 10 -16.42 13.33 22.84
C ASN A 10 -15.12 12.68 23.34
N VAL A 11 -14.86 11.46 22.84
CA VAL A 11 -13.65 10.70 23.18
C VAL A 11 -12.48 11.36 22.47
N VAL A 12 -11.59 11.99 23.24
CA VAL A 12 -10.30 12.47 22.74
C VAL A 12 -9.43 11.23 22.51
N PRO A 13 -8.96 10.97 21.28
CA PRO A 13 -8.16 9.79 21.00
C PRO A 13 -6.81 9.90 21.73
N SER A 14 -6.51 8.92 22.58
CA SER A 14 -5.18 8.76 23.19
C SER A 14 -4.16 8.32 22.13
N MET A 15 -2.88 8.60 22.40
CA MET A 15 -1.75 8.68 21.46
C MET A 15 -1.41 7.41 20.66
N GLU A 16 -2.19 6.33 20.80
CA GLU A 16 -1.96 5.02 20.19
C GLU A 16 -3.10 4.55 19.27
N CYS A 17 -4.22 5.28 19.20
CA CYS A 17 -5.36 4.88 18.38
C CYS A 17 -5.37 5.62 17.02
N VAL A 18 -4.84 4.96 15.99
CA VAL A 18 -4.79 5.45 14.59
C VAL A 18 -6.18 5.51 13.92
N THR A 19 -7.23 5.14 14.64
CA THR A 19 -8.58 5.02 14.08
C THR A 19 -9.59 5.79 14.92
N ALA A 20 -10.11 6.90 14.38
CA ALA A 20 -11.22 7.64 14.99
C ALA A 20 -12.56 7.17 14.40
N PRO A 21 -13.60 6.93 15.22
CA PRO A 21 -14.93 6.59 14.72
C PRO A 21 -15.62 7.82 14.13
N CYS A 22 -16.28 7.63 12.99
CA CYS A 22 -17.07 8.67 12.35
C CYS A 22 -18.30 9.00 13.21
N PRO A 23 -18.57 10.27 13.54
CA PRO A 23 -19.72 10.65 14.37
C PRO A 23 -21.08 10.38 13.69
N LYS A 24 -21.09 10.24 12.35
CA LYS A 24 -22.33 10.05 11.58
C LYS A 24 -22.68 8.59 11.34
N CYS A 25 -21.68 7.72 11.17
CA CYS A 25 -21.91 6.33 10.79
C CYS A 25 -21.12 5.30 11.59
N ALA A 26 -20.43 5.74 12.65
CA ALA A 26 -19.58 4.93 13.55
C ALA A 26 -18.46 4.13 12.85
N THR A 27 -18.27 4.32 11.54
CA THR A 27 -17.26 3.63 10.74
C THR A 27 -15.88 4.21 11.04
N SER A 28 -14.85 3.37 11.05
CA SER A 28 -13.45 3.78 11.16
C SER A 28 -13.08 4.79 10.08
N MET A 29 -12.61 5.98 10.49
CA MET A 29 -12.09 6.99 9.58
C MET A 29 -10.61 6.70 9.28
N VAL A 30 -10.21 6.90 8.03
CA VAL A 30 -8.83 6.68 7.56
C VAL A 30 -8.08 8.02 7.63
N LEU A 31 -6.84 8.01 8.11
CA LEU A 31 -5.99 9.20 8.10
C LEU A 31 -5.70 9.63 6.66
N ALA A 32 -6.11 10.84 6.28
CA ALA A 32 -5.91 11.39 4.96
C ALA A 32 -4.56 12.11 4.85
N PHE A 33 -4.24 12.98 5.80
CA PHE A 33 -2.97 13.73 5.82
C PHE A 33 -2.69 14.37 7.19
N ILE A 34 -1.43 14.74 7.43
CA ILE A 34 -0.93 15.40 8.64
C ILE A 34 -0.32 16.75 8.24
N VAL A 35 -0.68 17.83 8.94
CA VAL A 35 -0.11 19.17 8.73
C VAL A 35 0.51 19.69 10.02
N PRO A 36 1.79 20.12 10.03
CA PRO A 36 2.38 20.74 11.21
C PRO A 36 1.69 22.07 11.54
N HIS A 37 1.53 22.38 12.84
CA HIS A 37 0.91 23.64 13.24
C HIS A 37 1.85 24.83 12.97
N PRO A 38 1.36 25.94 12.37
CA PRO A 38 2.20 27.06 11.93
C PRO A 38 2.92 27.79 13.07
N MET A 39 2.41 27.70 14.30
CA MET A 39 2.97 28.38 15.48
C MET A 39 3.49 27.45 16.57
N ASN A 40 3.18 26.15 16.50
CA ASN A 40 3.57 25.20 17.56
C ASN A 40 4.13 23.93 16.92
N THR A 41 5.45 23.87 16.79
CA THR A 41 6.18 22.75 16.19
C THR A 41 6.03 21.44 16.97
N ARG A 42 5.47 21.46 18.18
CA ARG A 42 5.16 20.27 18.98
C ARG A 42 3.76 19.72 18.73
N MET A 43 2.95 20.36 17.90
CA MET A 43 1.58 19.93 17.58
C MET A 43 1.38 19.77 16.07
N GLU A 44 0.63 18.76 15.70
CA GLU A 44 0.31 18.38 14.33
C GLU A 44 -1.21 18.20 14.18
N LYS A 45 -1.75 18.69 13.07
CA LYS A 45 -3.16 18.52 12.71
C LYS A 45 -3.31 17.25 11.87
N TYR A 46 -3.94 16.23 12.45
CA TYR A 46 -4.28 14.97 11.81
C TYR A 46 -5.68 15.06 11.21
N THR A 47 -5.82 14.93 9.90
CA THR A 47 -7.13 14.96 9.23
C THR A 47 -7.52 13.57 8.76
N TYR A 48 -8.68 13.11 9.21
CA TYR A 48 -9.26 11.82 8.88
C TYR A 48 -10.43 11.97 7.93
N LEU A 49 -10.63 11.00 7.03
CA LEU A 49 -11.73 10.93 6.08
C LEU A 49 -12.51 9.62 6.27
N CYS A 50 -13.83 9.72 6.34
CA CYS A 50 -14.70 8.55 6.36
C CYS A 50 -15.01 8.10 4.93
N ALA A 51 -14.57 6.90 4.53
CA ALA A 51 -14.84 6.36 3.19
C ALA A 51 -16.34 6.17 2.88
N LYS A 52 -17.16 5.94 3.91
CA LYS A 52 -18.60 5.68 3.75
C LYS A 52 -19.48 6.92 3.53
N CYS A 53 -19.19 8.01 4.25
CA CYS A 53 -20.03 9.22 4.23
C CYS A 53 -19.26 10.49 3.83
N ASN A 54 -17.99 10.34 3.45
CA ASN A 54 -17.08 11.40 3.02
C ASN A 54 -16.91 12.55 4.03
N GLN A 55 -17.24 12.34 5.30
CA GLN A 55 -16.98 13.32 6.36
C GLN A 55 -15.49 13.38 6.68
N THR A 56 -15.02 14.60 6.93
CA THR A 56 -13.67 14.87 7.43
C THR A 56 -13.72 15.26 8.90
N ARG A 57 -12.71 14.84 9.66
CA ARG A 57 -12.50 15.26 11.05
C ARG A 57 -11.03 15.49 11.29
N SER A 58 -10.70 16.63 11.87
CA SER A 58 -9.32 16.98 12.20
C SER A 58 -9.11 17.03 13.71
N TYR A 59 -7.99 16.50 14.18
CA TYR A 59 -7.55 16.58 15.57
C TYR A 59 -6.16 17.20 15.63
N ALA A 60 -5.91 18.06 16.62
CA ALA A 60 -4.57 18.55 16.92
C ALA A 60 -3.94 17.62 17.97
N LEU A 61 -2.89 16.91 17.59
CA LEU A 61 -2.21 15.93 18.44
C LEU A 61 -0.72 16.28 18.57
N PRO A 62 -0.04 15.86 19.65
CA PRO A 62 1.39 16.07 19.81
C PRO A 62 2.18 15.40 18.67
N ALA A 63 3.22 16.09 18.19
CA ALA A 63 4.14 15.52 17.22
C ALA A 63 4.91 14.35 17.84
N LYS A 64 5.02 13.24 17.11
CA LYS A 64 5.60 11.97 17.57
C LYS A 64 7.07 12.07 18.01
N ASN A 65 7.73 13.19 17.69
CA ASN A 65 9.14 13.43 17.97
C ASN A 65 9.37 14.34 19.19
N SER A 66 8.30 14.73 19.90
CA SER A 66 8.40 15.48 21.15
C SER A 66 8.79 14.54 22.30
N THR A 67 10.07 14.22 22.40
CA THR A 67 10.64 13.59 23.59
C THR A 67 10.67 14.63 24.71
N ASP A 68 9.64 14.63 25.56
CA ASP A 68 9.74 15.19 26.90
C ASP A 68 10.15 14.06 27.86
N PRO A 69 11.35 14.12 28.49
CA PRO A 69 11.91 13.03 29.29
C PRO A 69 11.33 13.10 30.69
N LYS A 70 10.08 12.67 30.90
CA LYS A 70 9.50 12.47 32.23
C LYS A 70 8.19 11.68 32.16
N HIS A 71 8.28 10.35 32.03
CA HIS A 71 7.53 9.40 32.86
C HIS A 71 7.97 7.96 32.50
N SER A 72 9.07 7.51 33.08
CA SER A 72 9.43 6.10 33.14
C SER A 72 8.84 5.51 34.41
N HIS A 73 7.75 4.73 34.33
CA HIS A 73 7.55 3.59 35.22
C HIS A 73 6.37 2.71 34.78
N GLN A 74 6.61 1.40 34.86
CA GLN A 74 5.68 0.25 34.83
C GLN A 74 5.27 -0.29 33.46
N ILE A 75 5.97 -1.36 33.04
CA ILE A 75 5.40 -2.44 32.23
C ILE A 75 5.61 -3.70 33.07
N ASP A 76 4.65 -4.02 33.93
CA ASP A 76 4.47 -5.36 34.46
C ASP A 76 3.54 -6.12 33.50
N GLU A 77 4.16 -7.06 32.79
CA GLU A 77 3.71 -8.44 32.66
C GLU A 77 2.20 -8.72 32.61
N VAL A 78 1.65 -9.04 31.43
CA VAL A 78 0.71 -10.17 31.25
C VAL A 78 0.90 -10.81 29.87
N ARG A 79 1.01 -12.13 29.92
CA ARG A 79 1.14 -13.12 28.86
C ARG A 79 -0.06 -13.17 27.90
N ALA A 80 0.28 -13.32 26.62
CA ALA A 80 -0.43 -13.86 25.45
C ALA A 80 -1.90 -14.33 25.60
N SER A 81 -2.73 -13.88 24.65
CA SER A 81 -3.63 -14.72 23.85
C SER A 81 -3.74 -14.16 22.44
N ASP A 82 -3.70 -15.07 21.46
CA ASP A 82 -3.81 -14.87 20.03
C ASP A 82 -5.15 -14.27 19.57
N ASP A 83 -5.18 -13.88 18.29
CA ASP A 83 -6.31 -13.40 17.47
C ASP A 83 -6.45 -11.88 17.26
N GLU A 84 -5.43 -11.25 16.67
CA GLU A 84 -5.64 -9.98 15.96
C GLU A 84 -4.72 -9.86 14.74
N LYS A 85 -5.16 -10.39 13.59
CA LYS A 85 -4.46 -10.23 12.32
C LYS A 85 -5.33 -9.56 11.26
N ASP A 86 -4.65 -8.65 10.56
CA ASP A 86 -5.00 -8.12 9.24
C ASP A 86 -5.89 -6.87 9.17
N ALA A 87 -5.50 -5.79 9.85
CA ALA A 87 -6.02 -4.46 9.49
C ALA A 87 -5.08 -3.27 9.79
N CYS A 88 -3.75 -3.40 9.77
CA CYS A 88 -2.90 -2.21 9.67
C CYS A 88 -1.46 -2.54 9.25
N LYS A 89 -1.21 -2.71 7.94
CA LYS A 89 0.16 -2.73 7.40
C LYS A 89 0.30 -2.01 6.06
N PHE A 90 -0.61 -1.07 5.77
CA PHE A 90 -0.59 -0.32 4.51
C PHE A 90 0.16 1.02 4.61
N THR A 91 0.67 1.40 5.79
CA THR A 91 1.24 2.74 6.04
C THR A 91 2.67 2.75 6.53
N ALA A 92 3.29 1.60 6.81
CA ALA A 92 4.75 1.53 6.80
C ALA A 92 5.15 1.50 5.32
N ARG A 93 5.67 2.61 4.80
CA ARG A 93 6.31 2.66 3.47
C ARG A 93 7.25 1.44 3.43
N ARG A 94 6.99 0.46 2.54
CA ARG A 94 7.81 -0.75 2.53
C ARG A 94 9.27 -0.37 2.34
N ASP A 95 10.13 -0.86 3.23
CA ASP A 95 11.55 -0.62 3.14
C ASP A 95 12.16 -1.57 2.10
N PHE A 96 12.19 -1.12 0.84
CA PHE A 96 12.80 -1.88 -0.26
C PHE A 96 14.33 -1.93 -0.22
N ARG A 97 14.97 -1.44 0.86
CA ARG A 97 16.44 -1.42 1.01
C ARG A 97 17.06 -2.82 0.93
N ILE A 98 16.42 -3.81 1.56
CA ILE A 98 16.89 -5.20 1.53
C ILE A 98 16.72 -5.77 0.12
N ALA A 99 15.58 -5.50 -0.52
CA ALA A 99 15.30 -5.92 -1.89
C ALA A 99 16.28 -5.31 -2.90
N GLU A 100 16.64 -4.05 -2.73
CA GLU A 100 17.64 -3.36 -3.54
C GLU A 100 19.01 -4.05 -3.49
N LEU A 101 19.49 -4.38 -2.28
CA LEU A 101 20.77 -5.06 -2.08
C LEU A 101 20.81 -6.46 -2.73
N VAL A 102 19.67 -7.14 -2.82
CA VAL A 102 19.57 -8.47 -3.42
C VAL A 102 19.48 -8.39 -4.94
N ILE A 103 18.66 -7.49 -5.48
CA ILE A 103 18.32 -7.44 -6.90
C ILE A 103 19.34 -6.65 -7.72
N ASP A 104 19.90 -5.56 -7.19
CA ASP A 104 20.84 -4.72 -7.95
C ASP A 104 22.08 -5.48 -8.44
N PRO A 105 22.75 -6.33 -7.63
CA PRO A 105 23.85 -7.14 -8.10
C PRO A 105 23.43 -8.13 -9.20
N LEU A 106 22.22 -8.69 -9.11
CA LEU A 106 21.70 -9.64 -10.10
C LEU A 106 21.38 -8.94 -11.43
N PHE A 107 20.83 -7.72 -11.35
CA PHE A 107 20.55 -6.91 -12.53
C PHE A 107 21.86 -6.46 -13.21
N LYS A 108 22.85 -5.97 -12.45
CA LYS A 108 24.16 -5.56 -12.97
C LYS A 108 24.93 -6.70 -13.64
N LYS A 109 24.78 -7.93 -13.14
CA LYS A 109 25.36 -9.14 -13.74
C LYS A 109 24.56 -9.70 -14.92
N GLY A 110 23.36 -9.18 -15.20
CA GLY A 110 22.47 -9.68 -16.26
C GLY A 110 21.80 -11.02 -15.94
N TRP A 111 21.77 -11.42 -14.67
CA TRP A 111 21.17 -12.69 -14.24
C TRP A 111 19.71 -12.56 -13.81
N LEU A 112 19.18 -11.34 -13.79
CA LEU A 112 17.78 -11.09 -13.46
C LEU A 112 16.86 -11.51 -14.61
N ASN A 113 16.47 -12.78 -14.60
CA ASN A 113 15.57 -13.38 -15.58
C ASN A 113 14.20 -13.71 -14.96
N GLN A 114 13.24 -14.04 -15.81
CA GLN A 114 11.89 -14.44 -15.40
C GLN A 114 11.90 -15.61 -14.39
N SER A 115 12.78 -16.60 -14.55
CA SER A 115 12.88 -17.75 -13.63
C SER A 115 13.26 -17.32 -12.22
N VAL A 116 14.24 -16.40 -12.11
CA VAL A 116 14.69 -15.85 -10.82
C VAL A 116 13.56 -15.08 -10.14
N VAL A 117 12.80 -14.29 -10.90
CA VAL A 117 11.64 -13.57 -10.35
C VAL A 117 10.54 -14.53 -9.89
N LYS A 118 10.33 -15.63 -10.63
CA LYS A 118 9.38 -16.67 -10.25
C LYS A 118 9.79 -17.37 -8.95
N GLU A 119 11.08 -17.70 -8.78
CA GLU A 119 11.61 -18.29 -7.54
C GLU A 119 11.39 -17.36 -6.33
N PHE A 120 11.64 -16.05 -6.49
CA PHE A 120 11.34 -15.07 -5.43
C PHE A 120 9.84 -15.01 -5.10
N ALA A 121 8.97 -15.11 -6.11
CA ALA A 121 7.53 -15.14 -5.91
C ALA A 121 7.08 -16.41 -5.17
N GLU A 122 7.59 -17.58 -5.55
CA GLU A 122 7.29 -18.84 -4.87
C GLU A 122 7.79 -18.84 -3.41
N ALA A 123 8.92 -18.20 -3.15
CA ALA A 123 9.45 -17.98 -1.80
C ALA A 123 8.66 -16.93 -0.98
N LYS A 124 7.57 -16.37 -1.52
CA LYS A 124 6.76 -15.29 -0.92
C LYS A 124 7.56 -14.03 -0.58
N ARG A 125 8.68 -13.81 -1.28
CA ARG A 125 9.56 -12.65 -1.15
C ARG A 125 9.07 -11.51 -2.05
N ILE A 126 7.94 -10.92 -1.65
CA ILE A 126 7.21 -9.98 -2.51
C ILE A 126 7.95 -8.66 -2.73
N ASP A 127 8.74 -8.21 -1.76
CA ASP A 127 9.46 -6.93 -1.86
C ASP A 127 10.56 -7.01 -2.92
N GLU A 128 11.24 -8.15 -3.01
CA GLU A 128 12.21 -8.49 -4.06
C GLU A 128 11.57 -8.61 -5.44
N VAL A 129 10.37 -9.23 -5.52
CA VAL A 129 9.61 -9.32 -6.77
C VAL A 129 9.21 -7.92 -7.27
N LEU A 130 8.67 -7.08 -6.40
CA LEU A 130 8.29 -5.71 -6.76
C LEU A 130 9.49 -4.89 -7.23
N PHE A 131 10.63 -5.03 -6.54
CA PHE A 131 11.85 -4.33 -6.92
C PHE A 131 12.48 -4.88 -8.21
N ALA A 132 12.41 -6.19 -8.46
CA ALA A 132 12.82 -6.78 -9.74
C ALA A 132 12.00 -6.22 -10.92
N ILE A 133 10.67 -6.16 -10.77
CA ILE A 133 9.77 -5.59 -11.79
C ILE A 133 10.09 -4.11 -12.01
N THR A 134 10.39 -3.36 -10.93
CA THR A 134 10.81 -1.95 -10.99
C THR A 134 12.05 -1.77 -11.87
N ARG A 135 13.09 -2.57 -11.65
CA ARG A 135 14.34 -2.53 -12.43
C ARG A 135 14.13 -2.93 -13.90
N LEU A 136 13.32 -3.96 -14.15
CA LEU A 136 13.04 -4.44 -15.51
C LEU A 136 12.14 -3.48 -16.31
N ALA A 137 11.15 -2.86 -15.67
CA ALA A 137 10.20 -1.96 -16.32
C ALA A 137 10.69 -0.51 -16.45
N GLY A 138 11.69 -0.12 -15.65
CA GLY A 138 12.20 1.25 -15.58
C GLY A 138 11.21 2.23 -14.94
N MET A 139 10.46 1.80 -13.92
CA MET A 139 9.44 2.60 -13.25
C MET A 139 9.77 2.79 -11.76
N PRO A 140 9.25 3.83 -11.08
CA PRO A 140 9.49 4.01 -9.66
C PRO A 140 8.78 2.91 -8.85
N THR A 141 9.45 2.39 -7.81
CA THR A 141 8.98 1.26 -6.99
C THR A 141 7.60 1.50 -6.40
N GLY A 142 7.32 2.72 -5.93
CA GLY A 142 5.99 3.06 -5.40
C GLY A 142 4.86 3.03 -6.42
N ALA A 143 5.14 3.22 -7.73
CA ALA A 143 4.12 3.05 -8.76
C ALA A 143 3.81 1.57 -8.99
N ILE A 144 4.85 0.74 -9.04
CA ILE A 144 4.73 -0.73 -9.21
C ILE A 144 4.05 -1.36 -8.00
N GLU A 145 4.44 -0.98 -6.79
CA GLU A 145 3.79 -1.43 -5.56
C GLU A 145 2.30 -1.07 -5.57
N ARG A 146 1.94 0.18 -5.88
CA ARG A 146 0.53 0.58 -5.95
C ARG A 146 -0.23 -0.22 -7.00
N LEU A 147 0.36 -0.45 -8.17
CA LEU A 147 -0.27 -1.20 -9.24
C LEU A 147 -0.50 -2.67 -8.84
N ILE A 148 0.53 -3.33 -8.30
CA ILE A 148 0.50 -4.76 -7.97
C ILE A 148 -0.22 -5.04 -6.65
N MET A 149 -0.27 -4.11 -5.70
CA MET A 149 -0.86 -4.33 -4.37
C MET A 149 -2.26 -3.74 -4.19
N ARG A 150 -2.61 -2.68 -4.92
CA ARG A 150 -3.91 -2.00 -4.73
C ARG A 150 -4.99 -2.51 -5.67
N PHE A 151 -4.69 -2.67 -6.96
CA PHE A 151 -5.71 -3.02 -7.95
C PHE A 151 -5.11 -3.89 -9.07
N TRP A 152 -5.38 -5.20 -9.00
CA TRP A 152 -4.97 -6.11 -10.06
C TRP A 152 -5.86 -5.83 -11.28
N SER A 153 -5.29 -5.23 -12.30
CA SER A 153 -6.05 -4.65 -13.41
C SER A 153 -5.30 -4.78 -14.73
N SER A 154 -5.99 -4.47 -15.83
CA SER A 154 -5.44 -4.44 -17.20
C SER A 154 -4.01 -3.88 -17.32
N PRO A 155 -3.63 -2.75 -16.66
CA PRO A 155 -2.25 -2.25 -16.71
C PRO A 155 -1.21 -3.17 -16.04
N VAL A 156 -1.57 -4.01 -15.05
CA VAL A 156 -0.67 -5.04 -14.48
C VAL A 156 -0.33 -6.07 -15.55
N GLY A 157 -1.34 -6.61 -16.24
CA GLY A 157 -1.13 -7.58 -17.32
C GLY A 157 -0.27 -6.99 -18.44
N THR A 158 -0.54 -5.74 -18.81
CA THR A 158 0.22 -4.99 -19.81
C THR A 158 1.70 -4.83 -19.40
N LEU A 159 1.95 -4.41 -18.17
CA LEU A 159 3.30 -4.26 -17.61
C LEU A 159 4.07 -5.58 -17.65
N LEU A 160 3.48 -6.67 -17.16
CA LEU A 160 4.14 -7.98 -17.11
C LEU A 160 4.39 -8.54 -18.54
N LYS A 161 3.55 -8.16 -19.51
CA LYS A 161 3.74 -8.50 -20.93
C LYS A 161 4.90 -7.73 -21.55
N GLU A 162 5.04 -6.44 -21.23
CA GLU A 162 6.18 -5.60 -21.68
C GLU A 162 7.52 -6.23 -21.28
N ILE A 163 7.60 -6.71 -20.05
CA ILE A 163 8.80 -7.33 -19.45
C ILE A 163 9.04 -8.77 -19.95
N ASN A 164 8.10 -9.32 -20.74
CA ASN A 164 8.16 -10.69 -21.28
C ASN A 164 8.05 -11.78 -20.19
N PHE A 165 7.18 -11.61 -19.20
CA PHE A 165 6.86 -12.68 -18.26
C PHE A 165 5.83 -13.65 -18.85
N ASN A 166 5.86 -14.91 -18.42
CA ASN A 166 4.84 -15.92 -18.75
C ASN A 166 3.72 -15.94 -17.69
N LEU A 167 2.56 -16.46 -18.08
CA LEU A 167 1.39 -16.69 -17.23
C LEU A 167 1.73 -17.40 -15.91
N ALA A 168 2.63 -18.39 -15.95
CA ALA A 168 3.07 -19.10 -14.73
C ALA A 168 3.77 -18.18 -13.71
N THR A 169 4.54 -17.20 -14.18
CA THR A 169 5.19 -16.21 -13.30
C THR A 169 4.16 -15.20 -12.80
N ILE A 170 3.19 -14.82 -13.61
CA ILE A 170 2.08 -13.96 -13.20
C ILE A 170 1.29 -14.61 -12.07
N ASP A 171 1.00 -15.90 -12.18
CA ASP A 171 0.33 -16.69 -11.15
C ASP A 171 1.16 -16.77 -9.86
N ALA A 172 2.46 -17.04 -9.98
CA ALA A 172 3.34 -17.05 -8.81
C ALA A 172 3.37 -15.68 -8.09
N ILE A 173 3.51 -14.59 -8.84
CA ILE A 173 3.49 -13.22 -8.30
C ILE A 173 2.16 -12.93 -7.61
N TYR A 174 1.06 -13.37 -8.21
CA TYR A 174 -0.27 -13.21 -7.68
C TYR A 174 -0.45 -14.00 -6.36
N CYS A 175 -0.04 -15.27 -6.34
CA CYS A 175 -0.11 -16.12 -5.15
C CYS A 175 0.83 -15.67 -4.03
N ALA A 176 1.92 -14.97 -4.36
CA ALA A 176 2.84 -14.39 -3.38
C ALA A 176 2.26 -13.17 -2.64
N ARG A 177 1.14 -12.61 -3.13
CA ARG A 177 0.48 -11.46 -2.52
C ARG A 177 -0.15 -11.88 -1.19
N PRO A 178 0.08 -11.15 -0.08
CA PRO A 178 -0.65 -11.40 1.16
C PRO A 178 -2.15 -11.20 0.93
N SER A 179 -2.95 -12.19 1.34
CA SER A 179 -4.36 -12.37 1.01
C SER A 179 -5.17 -11.07 1.00
N ASN A 180 -5.75 -10.74 -0.16
CA ASN A 180 -6.94 -9.90 -0.22
C ASN A 180 -8.10 -10.86 -0.56
N GLY A 181 -9.06 -11.00 0.36
CA GLY A 181 -10.07 -12.06 0.32
C GLY A 181 -10.92 -12.09 -0.96
N GLY A 182 -11.16 -13.30 -1.47
CA GLY A 182 -12.32 -13.72 -2.26
C GLY A 182 -12.54 -13.13 -3.66
N LEU A 183 -12.61 -11.81 -3.79
CA LEU A 183 -13.02 -11.09 -5.01
C LEU A 183 -12.00 -11.12 -6.15
N LEU A 184 -10.87 -11.76 -5.90
CA LEU A 184 -9.63 -11.53 -6.61
C LEU A 184 -9.36 -12.60 -7.67
N ALA A 185 -9.95 -13.78 -7.51
CA ALA A 185 -9.79 -14.89 -8.44
C ALA A 185 -10.39 -14.60 -9.83
N ASP A 186 -11.46 -13.81 -9.89
CA ASP A 186 -12.08 -13.42 -11.16
C ASP A 186 -11.27 -12.32 -11.87
N ASP A 187 -10.72 -11.35 -11.13
CA ASP A 187 -9.78 -10.35 -11.65
C ASP A 187 -8.55 -11.00 -12.30
N LEU A 188 -8.04 -12.08 -11.69
CA LEU A 188 -6.92 -12.84 -12.24
C LEU A 188 -7.29 -13.50 -13.57
N LYS A 189 -8.46 -14.14 -13.67
CA LYS A 189 -8.92 -14.79 -14.91
C LYS A 189 -9.10 -13.76 -16.02
N GLU A 190 -9.74 -12.64 -15.74
CA GLU A 190 -9.92 -11.56 -16.70
C GLU A 190 -8.57 -11.02 -17.19
N THR A 191 -7.65 -10.75 -16.25
CA THR A 191 -6.30 -10.27 -16.59
C THR A 191 -5.52 -11.29 -17.43
N LYS A 192 -5.68 -12.60 -17.18
CA LYS A 192 -5.08 -13.65 -18.01
C LYS A 192 -5.62 -13.65 -19.43
N LEU A 193 -6.94 -13.49 -19.58
CA LEU A 193 -7.57 -13.44 -20.91
C LEU A 193 -7.09 -12.22 -21.70
N GLU A 194 -6.99 -11.06 -21.06
CA GLU A 194 -6.41 -9.86 -21.67
C GLU A 194 -4.95 -10.06 -22.03
N PHE A 195 -4.17 -10.66 -21.14
CA PHE A 195 -2.75 -10.95 -21.35
C PHE A 195 -2.50 -11.87 -22.56
N MET A 196 -3.37 -12.86 -22.78
CA MET A 196 -3.29 -13.77 -23.93
C MET A 196 -3.61 -13.07 -25.24
N LYS A 197 -4.59 -12.15 -25.25
CA LYS A 197 -4.95 -11.36 -26.42
C LYS A 197 -3.92 -10.29 -26.75
N LEU A 198 -3.22 -9.79 -25.74
CA LEU A 198 -2.27 -8.70 -25.87
C LEU A 198 -0.93 -9.18 -26.46
N THR A 199 -0.49 -8.53 -27.53
CA THR A 199 0.85 -8.74 -28.10
C THR A 199 1.89 -7.87 -27.40
N ARG A 200 3.15 -8.31 -27.36
CA ARG A 200 4.24 -7.56 -26.72
C ARG A 200 4.41 -6.13 -27.27
N PRO A 201 4.39 -5.89 -28.61
CA PRO A 201 4.53 -4.54 -29.14
C PRO A 201 3.34 -3.62 -28.78
N ALA A 202 2.13 -4.19 -28.66
CA ALA A 202 0.96 -3.44 -28.20
C ALA A 202 1.10 -3.07 -26.72
N ALA A 203 1.58 -4.00 -25.90
CA ALA A 203 1.84 -3.76 -24.48
C ALA A 203 2.85 -2.64 -24.26
N GLU A 204 3.97 -2.66 -25.00
CA GLU A 204 4.97 -1.59 -24.97
C GLU A 204 4.37 -0.21 -25.33
N ARG A 205 3.51 -0.15 -26.35
CA ARG A 205 2.85 1.11 -26.76
C ARG A 205 1.93 1.64 -25.67
N ILE A 206 1.09 0.78 -25.10
CA ILE A 206 0.17 1.14 -24.00
C ILE A 206 0.99 1.60 -22.79
N MET A 207 2.08 0.90 -22.48
CA MET A 207 2.87 1.21 -21.29
C MET A 207 3.70 2.49 -21.43
N ARG A 208 4.17 2.83 -22.63
CA ARG A 208 4.77 4.15 -22.91
C ARG A 208 3.79 5.29 -22.63
N PHE A 209 2.55 5.14 -23.07
CA PHE A 209 1.49 6.11 -22.80
C PHE A 209 1.20 6.21 -21.30
N TYR A 210 1.06 5.07 -20.62
CA TYR A 210 0.85 5.01 -19.17
C TYR A 210 1.97 5.70 -18.38
N LYS A 211 3.24 5.42 -18.72
CA LYS A 211 4.42 6.06 -18.11
C LYS A 211 4.38 7.58 -18.29
N THR A 212 3.94 8.07 -19.46
CA THR A 212 3.79 9.51 -19.74
C THR A 212 2.68 10.15 -18.90
N GLN A 213 1.54 9.48 -18.75
CA GLN A 213 0.41 9.97 -17.93
C GLN A 213 0.72 9.96 -16.41
N GLN A 214 1.47 8.97 -15.93
CA GLN A 214 1.93 8.88 -14.55
C GLN A 214 2.85 10.04 -14.13
N LEU A 215 3.61 10.60 -15.09
CA LEU A 215 4.41 11.81 -14.86
C LEU A 215 3.52 13.07 -14.86
N SER A 216 2.53 13.12 -15.75
CA SER A 216 1.60 14.25 -15.89
C SER A 216 0.71 14.45 -14.66
N THR A 217 0.25 13.36 -14.05
CA THR A 217 -0.58 13.38 -12.83
C THR A 217 0.15 13.86 -11.57
N ARG A 218 1.49 13.98 -11.61
CA ARG A 218 2.29 14.60 -10.53
C ARG A 218 2.53 16.10 -10.73
N GLN A 219 2.15 16.66 -11.87
CA GLN A 219 2.43 18.05 -12.26
C GLN A 219 1.25 19.02 -11.98
N GLY A 220 0.19 18.56 -11.31
CA GLY A 220 -1.04 19.33 -11.04
C GLY A 220 -1.09 20.05 -9.69
N ASP A 221 -0.03 20.01 -8.88
CA ASP A 221 0.11 20.79 -7.65
C ASP A 221 1.06 21.99 -7.92
N VAL A 222 0.53 23.05 -8.54
CA VAL A 222 1.11 24.41 -8.52
C VAL A 222 -0.02 25.39 -8.26
#